data_AF-A0A376LCI1-F1
#
_entry.id   AF-A0A376LCI1-F1
#
_cell.length_a   1.000
_cell.length_b   1.000
_cell.length_c   1.000
_cell.angle_alpha   90.00
_cell.angle_beta   90.00
_cell.angle_gamma   90.00
#
_symmetry.space_group_name_H-M   'P 1'
#
loop_
_entity.id
_entity.type
_entity.pdbx_description
1 polymer ?
#
loop_
_entity_poly.entity_id
_entity_poly.type
_entity_poly.pdbx_seq_one_letter_code
_entity_poly.pdbx_strand_id
1 'polypeptide(L)'
;MRLPRSVPGFWLAVRREEEKGLQDYGRYLGTAFQLIDDLLDYNADGEQLGKNVGDDLNEGKPTLPLLHAMHHGTPEQAQMIRTAIEQGNGRHLLEPVLEAMNACGSLEWTRQRAEEEADKAIAALQVLPDTPWREALIGLAHIAVQRDR
;
A
#
# COMPACT_ATOMS: atom_id res chain seq x y z
N MET A 1 40.46 39.74 17.66
CA MET A 1 40.80 38.33 17.91
C MET A 1 39.71 37.48 17.28
N ARG A 2 39.99 36.89 16.11
CA ARG A 2 39.02 36.24 15.22
C ARG A 2 39.18 34.72 15.44
N LEU A 3 38.14 34.05 15.90
CA LEU A 3 38.15 32.58 16.05
C LEU A 3 38.25 31.91 14.65
N PRO A 4 38.98 30.79 14.53
CA PRO A 4 39.19 30.12 13.26
C PRO A 4 37.91 29.44 12.76
N ARG A 5 37.53 29.75 11.52
CA ARG A 5 36.57 29.00 10.71
C ARG A 5 37.26 27.74 10.20
N SER A 6 36.87 26.56 10.69
CA SER A 6 36.88 25.31 9.93
C SER A 6 36.52 24.14 10.84
N VAL A 7 35.23 23.84 10.94
CA VAL A 7 34.81 22.44 11.09
C VAL A 7 34.48 22.00 9.66
N PRO A 8 35.19 21.03 9.06
CA PRO A 8 34.81 20.50 7.76
C PRO A 8 33.41 19.91 7.89
N GLY A 9 32.43 20.59 7.28
CA GLY A 9 31.07 20.09 7.13
C GLY A 9 31.08 18.88 6.20
N PHE A 10 31.37 17.72 6.76
CA PHE A 10 31.20 16.41 6.15
C PHE A 10 29.82 15.83 6.47
N TRP A 11 28.82 16.70 6.64
CA TRP A 11 27.42 16.30 6.62
C TRP A 11 27.06 16.19 5.14
N LEU A 12 26.77 14.97 4.70
CA LEU A 12 26.26 14.64 3.36
C LEU A 12 25.41 15.79 2.83
N ALA A 13 25.97 16.60 1.93
CA ALA A 13 25.22 17.64 1.24
C ALA A 13 24.37 16.91 0.21
N VAL A 14 23.29 16.28 0.68
CA VAL A 14 22.26 15.68 -0.17
C VAL A 14 21.77 16.81 -1.06
N ARG A 15 21.86 16.62 -2.38
CA ARG A 15 21.34 17.60 -3.33
C ARG A 15 19.82 17.67 -3.13
N ARG A 16 19.20 18.84 -3.25
CA ARG A 16 17.73 18.97 -3.08
C ARG A 16 16.93 17.96 -3.92
N GLU A 17 17.47 17.58 -5.07
CA GLU A 17 16.86 16.56 -5.94
C GLU A 17 16.94 15.15 -5.36
N GLU A 18 18.04 14.80 -4.70
CA GLU A 18 18.21 13.52 -4.00
C GLU A 18 17.30 13.43 -2.76
N GLU A 19 17.16 14.54 -2.01
CA GLU A 19 16.24 14.64 -0.88
C GLU A 19 14.79 14.43 -1.34
N LYS A 20 14.39 15.08 -2.42
CA LYS A 20 13.07 14.91 -3.02
C LYS A 20 12.86 13.48 -3.52
N GLY A 21 13.86 12.88 -4.18
CA GLY A 21 13.78 11.49 -4.64
C GLY A 21 13.56 10.50 -3.49
N LEU A 22 14.26 10.68 -2.37
CA LEU A 22 14.06 9.87 -1.17
C LEU A 22 12.70 10.10 -0.50
N GLN A 23 12.21 11.34 -0.47
CA GLN A 23 10.87 11.66 0.03
C GLN A 23 9.78 11.00 -0.83
N ASP A 24 9.88 11.12 -2.15
CA ASP A 24 8.94 10.52 -3.10
C ASP A 24 8.99 8.99 -3.01
N TYR A 25 10.19 8.40 -2.93
CA TYR A 25 10.38 6.97 -2.69
C TYR A 25 9.65 6.50 -1.43
N GLY A 26 9.87 7.16 -0.30
CA GLY A 26 9.23 6.77 0.97
C GLY A 26 7.70 6.88 0.92
N ARG A 27 7.18 7.92 0.27
CA ARG A 27 5.74 8.10 0.06
C ARG A 27 5.16 6.93 -0.75
N TYR A 28 5.73 6.66 -1.92
CA TYR A 28 5.22 5.64 -2.82
C TYR A 28 5.36 4.21 -2.26
N LEU A 29 6.50 3.92 -1.62
CA LEU A 29 6.69 2.65 -0.91
C LEU A 29 5.66 2.46 0.21
N GLY A 30 5.42 3.49 1.01
CA GLY A 30 4.43 3.45 2.08
C GLY A 30 3.01 3.23 1.55
N THR A 31 2.66 3.86 0.42
CA THR A 31 1.39 3.63 -0.26
C THR A 31 1.26 2.18 -0.75
N ALA A 32 2.27 1.67 -1.48
CA ALA A 32 2.29 0.28 -1.94
C ALA A 32 2.10 -0.71 -0.76
N PHE A 33 2.82 -0.48 0.34
CA PHE A 33 2.73 -1.31 1.54
C PHE A 33 1.32 -1.31 2.15
N GLN A 34 0.68 -0.14 2.27
CA GLN A 34 -0.68 -0.05 2.81
C GLN A 34 -1.72 -0.74 1.91
N LEU A 35 -1.57 -0.65 0.60
CA LEU A 35 -2.47 -1.31 -0.35
C LEU A 35 -2.39 -2.84 -0.24
N ILE A 36 -1.18 -3.37 -0.03
CA ILE A 36 -0.98 -4.80 0.20
C ILE A 36 -1.50 -5.23 1.57
N ASP A 37 -1.31 -4.42 2.62
CA ASP A 37 -1.85 -4.68 3.95
C ASP A 37 -3.38 -4.75 3.93
N ASP A 38 -4.02 -3.75 3.31
CA ASP A 38 -5.47 -3.71 3.10
C ASP A 38 -5.95 -4.92 2.27
N LEU A 39 -5.20 -5.33 1.23
CA LEU A 39 -5.53 -6.52 0.43
C LEU A 39 -5.46 -7.81 1.26
N LEU A 40 -4.41 -7.95 2.08
CA LEU A 40 -4.18 -9.13 2.92
C LEU A 40 -5.22 -9.29 4.03
N ASP A 41 -5.94 -8.23 4.40
CA ASP A 41 -7.11 -8.33 5.30
C ASP A 41 -8.26 -9.14 4.70
N TYR A 42 -8.36 -9.18 3.36
CA TYR A 42 -9.40 -9.89 2.60
C TYR A 42 -8.90 -11.14 1.87
N ASN A 43 -7.60 -11.43 1.90
CA ASN A 43 -7.08 -12.62 1.22
C ASN A 43 -7.41 -13.88 2.03
N ALA A 44 -8.27 -14.72 1.46
CA ALA A 44 -8.77 -15.95 2.08
C ALA A 44 -8.08 -17.23 1.56
N ASP A 45 -7.05 -17.12 0.72
CA ASP A 45 -6.30 -18.26 0.20
C ASP A 45 -5.46 -18.94 1.31
N GLY A 46 -6.12 -19.82 2.07
CA GLY A 46 -5.51 -20.74 3.02
C GLY A 46 -6.54 -21.32 3.98
N GLU A 47 -6.40 -22.61 4.33
CA GLU A 47 -7.12 -23.28 5.43
C GLU A 47 -6.98 -22.58 6.79
N GLN A 48 -6.19 -21.50 6.85
CA GLN A 48 -6.09 -20.54 7.94
C GLN A 48 -7.10 -19.40 7.77
N LEU A 49 -8.40 -19.70 7.72
CA LEU A 49 -9.45 -18.75 8.07
C LEU A 49 -9.27 -18.36 9.55
N GLY A 50 -8.28 -17.52 9.78
CA GLY A 50 -7.86 -17.02 11.08
C GLY A 50 -8.83 -15.96 11.55
N LYS A 51 -8.87 -15.77 12.88
CA LYS A 51 -9.82 -14.91 13.60
C LYS A 51 -9.91 -13.46 13.10
N ASN A 52 -8.99 -13.01 12.25
CA ASN A 52 -8.79 -11.61 11.87
C ASN A 52 -9.11 -11.29 10.38
N VAL A 53 -9.64 -12.22 9.59
CA VAL A 53 -10.01 -11.91 8.19
C VAL A 53 -11.24 -11.00 8.16
N GLY A 54 -11.15 -9.90 7.42
CA GLY A 54 -12.23 -8.92 7.31
C GLY A 54 -12.44 -8.09 8.57
N ASP A 55 -11.39 -7.86 9.35
CA ASP A 55 -11.45 -6.93 10.48
C ASP A 55 -11.69 -5.51 9.98
N ASP A 56 -11.09 -5.12 8.85
CA ASP A 56 -11.32 -3.81 8.22
C ASP A 56 -12.80 -3.64 7.82
N LEU A 57 -13.43 -4.70 7.31
CA LEU A 57 -14.86 -4.69 6.99
C LEU A 57 -15.73 -4.62 8.25
N ASN A 58 -15.33 -5.31 9.31
CA ASN A 58 -16.05 -5.28 10.58
C ASN A 58 -16.00 -3.87 11.20
N GLU A 59 -14.86 -3.19 11.13
CA GLU A 59 -14.71 -1.81 11.60
C GLU A 59 -15.33 -0.76 10.65
N GLY A 60 -15.75 -1.18 9.45
CA GLY A 60 -16.29 -0.29 8.42
C GLY A 60 -15.21 0.60 7.79
N LYS A 61 -13.95 0.18 7.83
CA LYS A 61 -12.84 0.92 7.23
C LYS A 61 -13.01 0.93 5.71
N PRO A 62 -13.01 2.11 5.06
CA PRO A 62 -13.22 2.23 3.63
C PRO A 62 -11.92 1.94 2.85
N THR A 63 -11.46 0.70 2.88
CA THR A 63 -10.23 0.26 2.19
C THR A 63 -10.38 0.27 0.68
N LEU A 64 -9.26 0.35 -0.03
CA LEU A 64 -9.27 0.43 -1.49
C LEU A 64 -9.96 -0.77 -2.19
N PRO A 65 -9.70 -2.06 -1.86
CA PRO A 65 -10.39 -3.18 -2.52
C PRO A 65 -11.91 -3.15 -2.29
N LEU A 66 -12.35 -2.69 -1.12
CA LEU A 66 -13.76 -2.58 -0.77
C LEU A 66 -14.47 -1.49 -1.58
N LEU A 67 -13.83 -0.31 -1.69
CA LEU A 67 -14.33 0.80 -2.50
C LEU A 67 -14.36 0.44 -3.99
N HIS A 68 -13.39 -0.31 -4.49
CA HIS A 68 -13.38 -0.80 -5.87
C HIS A 68 -14.60 -1.70 -6.14
N ALA A 69 -14.86 -2.68 -5.26
CA ALA A 69 -16.04 -3.56 -5.37
C ALA A 69 -17.35 -2.77 -5.30
N MET A 70 -17.43 -1.76 -4.42
CA MET A 70 -18.62 -0.89 -4.32
C MET A 70 -18.88 -0.11 -5.61
N HIS A 71 -17.83 0.28 -6.35
CA HIS A 71 -17.97 1.08 -7.56
C HIS A 71 -18.28 0.25 -8.82
N HIS A 72 -17.78 -0.99 -8.87
CA HIS A 72 -17.88 -1.85 -10.06
C HIS A 72 -18.89 -2.99 -9.93
N GLY A 73 -19.40 -3.23 -8.71
CA GLY A 73 -20.42 -4.23 -8.45
C GLY A 73 -21.82 -3.81 -8.91
N THR A 74 -22.76 -4.71 -8.69
CA THR A 74 -24.21 -4.44 -8.86
C THR A 74 -24.69 -3.36 -7.87
N PRO A 75 -25.83 -2.70 -8.15
CA PRO A 75 -26.43 -1.75 -7.21
C PRO A 75 -26.67 -2.35 -5.81
N GLU A 76 -27.04 -3.62 -5.74
CA GLU A 76 -27.25 -4.35 -4.49
C GLU A 76 -25.94 -4.56 -3.73
N GLN A 77 -24.88 -4.98 -4.42
CA GLN A 77 -23.53 -5.11 -3.83
C GLN A 77 -22.99 -3.75 -3.36
N ALA A 78 -23.17 -2.71 -4.16
CA ALA A 78 -22.75 -1.35 -3.80
C ALA A 78 -23.48 -0.85 -2.54
N GLN A 79 -24.80 -1.08 -2.45
CA GLN A 79 -25.58 -0.69 -1.28
C GLN A 79 -25.19 -1.50 -0.03
N MET A 80 -24.96 -2.80 -0.18
CA MET A 80 -24.49 -3.67 0.91
C MET A 80 -23.14 -3.20 1.46
N ILE A 81 -22.15 -2.98 0.58
CA ILE A 81 -20.81 -2.50 0.98
C ILE A 81 -20.90 -1.12 1.63
N ARG A 82 -21.68 -0.19 1.06
CA ARG A 82 -21.91 1.13 1.63
C ARG A 82 -22.45 1.03 3.06
N THR A 83 -23.44 0.16 3.27
CA THR A 83 -24.07 -0.02 4.58
C THR A 83 -23.07 -0.59 5.60
N ALA A 84 -22.23 -1.53 5.17
CA ALA A 84 -21.17 -2.10 6.02
C ALA A 84 -20.18 -1.03 6.50
N ILE A 85 -19.76 -0.14 5.59
CA ILE A 85 -18.87 0.98 5.88
C ILE A 85 -19.54 1.99 6.82
N GLU A 86 -20.76 2.43 6.50
CA GLU A 86 -21.48 3.47 7.27
C GLU A 86 -21.82 3.02 8.69
N GLN A 87 -22.08 1.72 8.89
CA GLN A 87 -22.46 1.19 10.20
C GLN A 87 -21.27 0.68 11.03
N GLY A 88 -20.10 0.45 10.43
CA GLY A 88 -18.97 -0.16 11.13
C GLY A 88 -19.33 -1.52 11.75
N ASN A 89 -20.05 -2.35 10.99
CA ASN A 89 -20.53 -3.66 11.43
C ASN A 89 -20.69 -4.63 10.23
N GLY A 90 -19.62 -4.85 9.48
CA GLY A 90 -19.65 -5.64 8.25
C GLY A 90 -19.32 -7.12 8.39
N ARG A 91 -19.01 -7.66 9.59
CA ARG A 91 -18.49 -9.04 9.73
C ARG A 91 -19.42 -10.11 9.16
N HIS A 92 -20.73 -9.93 9.35
CA HIS A 92 -21.74 -10.86 8.84
C HIS A 92 -21.90 -10.81 7.30
N LEU A 93 -21.33 -9.79 6.66
CA LEU A 93 -21.33 -9.58 5.20
C LEU A 93 -20.02 -10.02 4.55
N LEU A 94 -19.08 -10.61 5.30
CA LEU A 94 -17.76 -10.98 4.78
C LEU A 94 -17.83 -11.82 3.51
N GLU A 95 -18.55 -12.95 3.55
CA GLU A 95 -18.70 -13.84 2.38
C GLU A 95 -19.32 -13.13 1.16
N PRO A 96 -20.49 -12.45 1.26
CA PRO A 96 -21.03 -11.66 0.15
C PRO A 96 -20.09 -10.57 -0.39
N VAL A 97 -19.30 -9.94 0.47
CA VAL A 97 -18.34 -8.91 0.07
C VAL A 97 -17.16 -9.53 -0.68
N LEU A 98 -16.65 -10.69 -0.23
CA LEU A 98 -15.60 -11.42 -0.93
C LEU A 98 -16.08 -11.89 -2.31
N GLU A 99 -17.32 -12.37 -2.42
CA GLU A 99 -17.93 -12.71 -3.71
C GLU A 99 -18.00 -11.49 -4.64
N ALA A 100 -18.43 -10.33 -4.13
CA ALA A 100 -18.46 -9.08 -4.89
C ALA A 100 -17.05 -8.64 -5.33
N MET A 101 -16.06 -8.70 -4.43
CA MET A 101 -14.67 -8.39 -4.73
C MET A 101 -14.10 -9.31 -5.81
N ASN A 102 -14.37 -10.62 -5.72
CA ASN A 102 -13.92 -11.60 -6.71
C ASN A 102 -14.57 -11.34 -8.08
N ALA A 103 -15.89 -11.12 -8.12
CA ALA A 103 -16.61 -10.81 -9.35
C ALA A 103 -16.12 -9.52 -10.04
N CYS A 104 -15.69 -8.52 -9.24
CA CYS A 104 -15.15 -7.26 -9.75
C CYS A 104 -13.63 -7.32 -10.02
N GLY A 105 -12.94 -8.39 -9.63
CA GLY A 105 -11.48 -8.45 -9.67
C GLY A 105 -10.80 -7.45 -8.73
N SER A 106 -11.44 -7.04 -7.64
CA SER A 106 -10.98 -5.95 -6.77
C SER A 106 -9.65 -6.22 -6.09
N LEU A 107 -9.39 -7.45 -5.64
CA LEU A 107 -8.13 -7.80 -4.98
C LEU A 107 -6.96 -7.73 -5.96
N GLU A 108 -7.11 -8.34 -7.13
CA GLU A 108 -6.11 -8.29 -8.20
C GLU A 108 -5.89 -6.85 -8.68
N TRP A 109 -6.96 -6.07 -8.84
CA TRP A 109 -6.84 -4.66 -9.19
C TRP A 109 -6.07 -3.86 -8.13
N THR A 110 -6.33 -4.07 -6.84
CA THR A 110 -5.58 -3.42 -5.75
C THR A 110 -4.11 -3.85 -5.75
N ARG A 111 -3.80 -5.12 -6.02
CA ARG A 111 -2.42 -5.61 -6.17
C ARG A 111 -1.70 -4.85 -7.28
N GLN A 112 -2.31 -4.71 -8.45
CA GLN A 112 -1.72 -3.94 -9.56
C GLN A 112 -1.50 -2.47 -9.20
N ARG A 113 -2.41 -1.85 -8.42
CA ARG A 113 -2.18 -0.48 -7.93
C ARG A 113 -0.99 -0.41 -6.98
N ALA A 114 -0.80 -1.41 -6.11
CA ALA A 114 0.37 -1.47 -5.25
C ALA A 114 1.68 -1.62 -6.04
N GLU A 115 1.70 -2.46 -7.08
CA GLU A 115 2.83 -2.63 -7.99
C GLU A 115 3.19 -1.32 -8.70
N GLU A 116 2.19 -0.58 -9.20
CA GLU A 116 2.41 0.74 -9.81
C GLU A 116 3.01 1.76 -8.84
N GLU A 117 2.59 1.75 -7.57
CA GLU A 117 3.21 2.61 -6.55
C GLU A 117 4.64 2.18 -6.24
N ALA A 118 4.93 0.87 -6.18
CA ALA A 118 6.31 0.38 -6.04
C ALA A 118 7.20 0.80 -7.21
N ASP A 119 6.71 0.74 -8.44
CA ASP A 119 7.42 1.22 -9.63
C ASP A 119 7.69 2.72 -9.58
N LYS A 120 6.73 3.52 -9.10
CA LYS A 120 6.95 4.97 -8.85
C LYS A 120 8.02 5.20 -7.79
N ALA A 121 8.05 4.38 -6.74
CA ALA A 121 9.09 4.45 -5.71
C ALA A 121 10.47 4.18 -6.33
N ILE A 122 10.61 3.11 -7.11
CA ILE A 122 11.85 2.74 -7.81
C ILE A 122 12.29 3.85 -8.78
N ALA A 123 11.36 4.42 -9.53
CA ALA A 123 11.65 5.52 -10.45
C ALA A 123 12.16 6.78 -9.70
N ALA A 124 11.65 7.06 -8.49
CA ALA A 124 12.10 8.19 -7.68
C ALA A 124 13.56 8.07 -7.22
N LEU A 125 14.12 6.85 -7.16
CA LEU A 125 15.52 6.60 -6.79
C LEU A 125 16.52 6.86 -7.93
N GLN A 126 16.06 7.08 -9.17
CA GLN A 126 16.97 7.25 -10.33
C GLN A 126 17.85 8.51 -10.25
N VAL A 127 17.48 9.47 -9.41
CA VAL A 127 18.32 10.65 -9.10
C VAL A 127 19.53 10.31 -8.23
N LEU A 128 19.49 9.19 -7.51
CA LEU A 128 20.58 8.76 -6.62
C LEU A 128 21.68 8.04 -7.41
N PRO A 129 22.95 8.17 -6.98
CA PRO A 129 24.04 7.40 -7.55
C PRO A 129 23.78 5.89 -7.51
N ASP A 130 24.26 5.19 -8.52
CA ASP A 130 24.23 3.74 -8.57
C ASP A 130 25.15 3.16 -7.49
N THR A 131 24.53 2.59 -6.46
CA THR A 131 25.21 2.07 -5.28
C THR A 131 24.46 0.84 -4.77
N PRO A 132 25.14 -0.05 -4.02
CA PRO A 132 24.47 -1.18 -3.36
C PRO A 132 23.29 -0.77 -2.48
N TRP A 133 23.32 0.46 -1.92
CA TRP A 133 22.24 1.00 -1.10
C TRP A 133 21.00 1.35 -1.93
N ARG A 134 21.18 1.93 -3.12
CA ARG A 134 20.07 2.19 -4.05
C ARG A 134 19.42 0.88 -4.48
N GLU A 135 20.23 -0.13 -4.83
CA GLU A 135 19.73 -1.45 -5.20
C GLU A 135 19.00 -2.15 -4.03
N ALA A 136 19.47 -1.97 -2.79
CA ALA A 136 18.79 -2.48 -1.61
C ALA A 136 17.40 -1.82 -1.42
N LEU A 137 17.27 -0.51 -1.66
CA LEU A 137 15.99 0.19 -1.61
C LEU A 137 15.04 -0.28 -2.73
N ILE A 138 15.55 -0.51 -3.94
CA ILE A 138 14.77 -1.11 -5.04
C ILE A 138 14.26 -2.50 -4.62
N GLY A 139 15.12 -3.32 -4.02
CA GLY A 139 14.73 -4.62 -3.48
C GLY A 139 13.61 -4.53 -2.43
N LEU A 140 13.67 -3.54 -1.53
CA LEU A 140 12.60 -3.31 -0.54
C LEU A 140 11.25 -2.96 -1.20
N ALA A 141 11.26 -2.19 -2.29
CA ALA A 141 10.04 -1.88 -3.04
C ALA A 141 9.40 -3.13 -3.66
N HIS A 142 10.20 -4.02 -4.25
CA HIS A 142 9.69 -5.29 -4.76
C HIS A 142 9.16 -6.20 -3.64
N ILE A 143 9.87 -6.30 -2.52
CA ILE A 143 9.44 -7.10 -1.37
C ILE A 143 8.11 -6.60 -0.81
N ALA A 144 7.88 -5.28 -0.80
CA ALA A 144 6.64 -4.71 -0.28
C ALA A 144 5.38 -5.23 -1.00
N VAL A 145 5.47 -5.51 -2.31
CA VAL A 145 4.33 -5.96 -3.14
C VAL A 145 4.23 -7.48 -3.33
N GLN A 146 5.31 -8.22 -3.07
CA GLN A 146 5.36 -9.68 -3.16
C GLN A 146 5.01 -10.39 -1.84
N ARG A 147 4.44 -9.69 -0.86
CA ARG A 147 4.11 -10.30 0.43
C ARG A 147 2.97 -11.30 0.28
N ASP A 148 3.31 -12.57 0.34
CA ASP A 148 2.40 -13.66 0.70
C ASP A 148 2.66 -14.01 2.18
N ARG A 149 1.60 -14.17 2.98
CA ARG A 149 1.74 -14.45 4.42
C ARG A 149 2.40 -15.80 4.70
#